data_AF-A0A254R8P7-F1
#
_entry.id   AF-A0A254R8P7-F1
#
_cell.length_a   1.000
_cell.length_b   1.000
_cell.length_c   1.000
_cell.angle_alpha   90.00
_cell.angle_beta   90.00
_cell.angle_gamma   90.00
#
_symmetry.space_group_name_H-M   'P 1'
#
loop_
_entity.id
_entity.type
_entity.pdbx_description
1 polymer ?
#
loop_
_entity_poly.entity_id
_entity_poly.type
_entity_poly.pdbx_seq_one_letter_code
_entity_poly.pdbx_strand_id
1 'polypeptide(L)'
;MSRALIWIVVVTALAALSATLFRPAERLARHLAGQVTVAGMDLDRPVSQDRTQAETDVSNILAFAPFGDPAMPESEAPDTPTGRVLDLALRGVLAAQDQASSRALILVSGKGGFYRVGDNLARDAVLTAINPETVEVEVDGTAQTYGFDGILRDDEPVASASATGDADETASTTGSPLDRFNASVTAGRGSLDLREAPPPETTQEYIAMWRQRIIDSPNEVLETIGLVAGADGYTIREDPNTGVILAGLRPGDVVTRVNGQSVGDPEQDTAFYDEVAASGHARLEVVRGDEKILMSFPLR
;
A
#
# COMPACT_ATOMS: atom_id res chain seq x y z
N MET A 1 30.18 -7.75 69.40
CA MET A 1 30.75 -6.86 68.38
C MET A 1 30.44 -5.43 68.79
N SER A 2 31.50 -4.63 68.98
CA SER A 2 31.43 -3.32 69.65
C SER A 2 30.67 -2.28 68.83
N ARG A 3 29.86 -1.44 69.48
CA ARG A 3 29.00 -0.39 68.88
C ARG A 3 29.72 0.53 67.86
N ALA A 4 31.03 0.69 68.01
CA ALA A 4 31.88 1.45 67.07
C ALA A 4 31.94 0.82 65.66
N LEU A 5 31.89 -0.52 65.55
CA LEU A 5 32.00 -1.21 64.27
C LEU A 5 30.72 -1.06 63.43
N ILE A 6 29.56 -0.99 64.09
CA ILE A 6 28.26 -0.77 63.44
C ILE A 6 28.19 0.65 62.87
N TRP A 7 28.71 1.64 63.60
CA TRP A 7 28.75 3.03 63.13
C TRP A 7 29.63 3.22 61.90
N ILE A 8 30.78 2.55 61.85
CA ILE A 8 31.66 2.61 60.67
C ILE A 8 30.96 2.03 59.45
N VAL A 9 30.32 0.86 59.57
CA VAL A 9 29.61 0.22 58.45
C VAL A 9 28.48 1.11 57.91
N VAL A 10 27.70 1.75 58.79
CA VAL A 10 26.61 2.65 58.40
C VAL A 10 27.14 3.89 57.66
N VAL A 11 28.23 4.49 58.14
CA VAL A 11 28.84 5.66 57.48
C VAL A 11 29.41 5.28 56.11
N THR A 12 30.08 4.13 55.98
CA THR A 12 30.55 3.65 54.67
C THR A 12 29.41 3.29 53.72
N ALA A 13 28.30 2.72 54.22
CA ALA A 13 27.13 2.43 53.39
C ALA A 13 26.44 3.71 52.89
N LEU A 14 26.35 4.74 53.74
CA LEU A 14 25.79 6.04 53.36
C LEU A 14 26.67 6.77 52.33
N ALA A 15 28.00 6.70 52.51
CA ALA A 15 28.97 7.26 51.56
C ALA A 15 28.90 6.54 50.20
N ALA A 16 28.80 5.21 50.19
CA ALA A 16 28.64 4.43 48.96
C ALA A 16 27.30 4.71 48.25
N LEU A 17 26.21 4.92 49.01
CA LEU A 17 24.92 5.28 48.43
C LEU A 17 24.96 6.68 47.78
N SER A 18 25.67 7.64 48.39
CA SER A 18 25.81 9.00 47.86
C SER A 18 26.62 9.08 46.56
N ALA A 19 27.63 8.21 46.39
CA ALA A 19 28.47 8.20 45.20
C ALA A 19 27.75 7.64 43.95
N THR A 20 26.68 6.86 44.12
CA THR A 20 25.94 6.22 43.01
C THR A 20 24.86 7.12 42.40
N LEU A 21 24.43 8.17 43.11
CA LEU A 21 23.40 9.11 42.66
C LEU A 21 23.95 10.35 41.93
N PHE A 22 25.28 10.54 41.87
CA PHE A 22 25.89 11.74 41.30
C PHE A 22 26.04 11.69 39.76
N ARG A 23 26.01 10.50 39.14
CA ARG A 23 26.20 10.36 37.68
C ARG A 23 24.98 10.66 36.78
N PRO A 24 23.71 10.52 37.21
CA PRO A 24 22.57 10.89 36.36
C PRO A 24 22.15 12.38 36.45
N ALA A 25 22.56 13.12 37.49
CA ALA A 25 22.15 14.52 37.67
C ALA A 25 22.77 15.49 36.63
N GLU A 26 23.91 15.13 36.06
CA GLU A 26 24.66 15.97 35.12
C GLU A 26 24.04 16.04 33.70
N ARG A 27 23.18 15.07 33.34
CA ARG A 27 22.47 15.07 32.05
C ARG A 27 21.20 15.91 32.09
N LEU A 28 20.52 15.96 33.24
CA LEU A 28 19.28 16.75 33.38
C LEU A 28 19.56 18.26 33.44
N ALA A 29 20.65 18.67 34.10
CA ALA A 29 21.05 20.08 34.19
C ALA A 29 21.41 20.70 32.82
N ARG A 30 22.00 19.91 31.90
CA ARG A 30 22.41 20.40 30.57
C ARG A 30 21.25 20.60 29.60
N HIS A 31 20.11 19.94 29.77
CA HIS A 31 18.92 20.16 28.95
C HIS A 31 18.10 21.39 29.38
N LEU A 32 18.19 21.83 30.63
CA LEU A 32 17.46 23.00 31.13
C LEU A 32 18.25 24.32 31.02
N ALA A 33 19.58 24.26 30.83
CA ALA A 33 20.43 25.45 30.82
C ALA A 33 20.51 26.20 29.48
N GLY A 34 19.89 25.72 28.40
CA GLY A 34 19.74 26.48 27.14
C GLY A 34 21.06 27.00 26.53
N GLN A 35 22.21 26.41 26.85
CA GLN A 35 23.50 26.85 26.32
C GLN A 35 23.70 26.31 24.90
N VAL A 36 23.21 27.06 23.92
CA VAL A 36 23.68 26.96 22.54
C VAL A 36 25.01 27.68 22.48
N THR A 37 26.12 26.98 22.75
CA THR A 37 27.45 27.52 22.46
C THR A 37 27.64 27.51 20.96
N VAL A 38 27.28 28.62 20.30
CA VAL A 38 27.74 28.90 18.94
C VAL A 38 29.20 29.34 19.08
N ALA A 39 30.12 28.48 18.64
CA ALA A 39 31.51 28.89 18.45
C ALA A 39 31.53 29.94 17.35
N GLY A 40 31.69 31.21 17.73
CA GLY A 40 31.98 32.30 16.79
C GLY A 40 33.33 32.02 16.14
N MET A 41 33.33 31.77 14.84
CA MET A 41 34.55 31.59 14.06
C MET A 41 35.01 32.97 13.60
N ASP A 42 36.05 33.51 14.24
CA ASP A 42 36.80 34.66 13.75
C ASP A 42 37.45 34.28 12.42
N LEU A 43 37.01 34.94 11.33
CA LEU A 43 37.62 34.81 10.01
C LEU A 43 38.44 36.07 9.72
N ASP A 44 39.68 36.07 10.19
CA ASP A 44 40.71 36.97 9.71
C ASP A 44 41.32 36.36 8.44
N ARG A 45 40.91 36.81 7.26
CA ARG A 45 41.64 36.52 6.01
C ARG A 45 41.49 37.63 4.97
N PRO A 46 42.61 38.16 4.42
CA PRO A 46 42.56 39.26 3.45
C PRO A 46 42.03 38.78 2.10
N VAL A 47 41.27 39.66 1.45
CA VAL A 47 40.77 39.50 0.08
C VAL A 47 41.95 39.62 -0.89
N SER A 48 42.48 38.48 -1.34
CA SER A 48 43.31 38.43 -2.55
C SER A 48 42.39 38.38 -3.76
N GLN A 49 42.38 39.47 -4.53
CA GLN A 49 41.80 39.51 -5.86
C GLN A 49 42.66 38.68 -6.80
N ASP A 50 42.28 37.43 -7.03
CA ASP A 50 42.75 36.67 -8.18
C ASP A 50 41.58 36.61 -9.19
N ARG A 51 41.68 37.44 -10.23
CA ARG A 51 40.75 37.39 -11.36
C ARG A 51 41.18 36.24 -12.26
N THR A 52 40.90 35.03 -11.82
CA THR A 52 40.84 33.87 -12.70
C THR A 52 39.43 33.87 -13.30
N GLN A 53 39.32 33.93 -14.62
CA GLN A 53 38.06 33.77 -15.33
C GLN A 53 37.38 32.51 -14.81
N ALA A 54 36.29 32.68 -14.07
CA ALA A 54 35.44 31.56 -13.69
C ALA A 54 34.89 31.00 -15.00
N GLU A 55 35.36 29.81 -15.40
CA GLU A 55 34.63 28.98 -16.34
C GLU A 55 33.18 28.95 -15.86
N THR A 56 32.26 29.41 -16.70
CA THR A 56 30.84 29.40 -16.38
C THR A 56 30.44 27.94 -16.18
N ASP A 57 30.29 27.51 -14.93
CA ASP A 57 29.87 26.17 -14.57
C ASP A 57 28.38 26.01 -14.89
N VAL A 58 28.12 25.60 -16.13
CA VAL A 58 26.78 25.33 -16.64
C VAL A 58 26.29 23.94 -16.23
N SER A 59 27.05 23.17 -15.44
CA SER A 59 26.68 21.81 -15.01
C SER A 59 25.35 21.80 -14.26
N ASN A 60 25.12 22.79 -13.41
CA ASN A 60 23.83 22.93 -12.71
C ASN A 60 22.68 23.29 -13.65
N ILE A 61 22.94 24.05 -14.72
CA ILE A 61 21.92 24.44 -15.71
C ILE A 61 21.56 23.23 -16.60
N LEU A 62 22.56 22.42 -16.95
CA LEU A 62 22.36 21.17 -17.69
C LEU A 62 21.68 20.09 -16.84
N ALA A 63 21.94 20.02 -15.54
CA ALA A 63 21.28 19.08 -14.62
C ALA A 63 19.77 19.33 -14.45
N PHE A 64 19.29 20.55 -14.75
CA PHE A 64 17.85 20.83 -14.78
C PHE A 64 17.17 20.39 -16.08
N ALA A 65 17.92 19.87 -17.06
CA ALA A 65 17.43 19.37 -18.35
C ALA A 65 16.30 20.25 -18.97
N PRO A 66 16.51 21.57 -19.16
CA PRO A 66 15.44 22.51 -19.55
C PRO A 66 14.82 22.22 -20.93
N PHE A 67 15.41 21.31 -21.72
CA PHE A 67 14.92 20.87 -23.03
C PHE A 67 14.76 19.33 -23.11
N GLY A 68 14.79 18.63 -21.97
CA GLY A 68 14.79 17.16 -21.88
C GLY A 68 16.18 16.55 -22.00
N ASP A 69 16.36 15.36 -21.39
CA ASP A 69 17.61 14.58 -21.51
C ASP A 69 17.75 14.02 -22.94
N PRO A 70 18.93 14.15 -23.59
CA PRO A 70 19.19 13.42 -24.81
C PRO A 70 19.22 11.93 -24.46
N ALA A 71 18.29 11.16 -25.02
CA ALA A 71 18.24 9.70 -24.89
C ALA A 71 19.64 9.12 -25.20
N MET A 72 20.34 8.70 -24.15
CA MET A 72 21.56 7.92 -24.26
C MET A 72 21.20 6.63 -24.99
N PRO A 73 22.00 6.14 -25.95
CA PRO A 73 21.74 4.87 -26.60
C PRO A 73 21.59 3.77 -25.55
N GLU A 74 20.41 3.16 -25.59
CA GLU A 74 20.00 1.97 -24.87
C GLU A 74 21.12 0.92 -24.95
N SER A 75 21.74 0.64 -23.81
CA SER A 75 22.68 -0.47 -23.69
C SER A 75 21.88 -1.74 -23.93
N GLU A 76 22.14 -2.43 -25.06
CA GLU A 76 21.66 -3.78 -25.35
C GLU A 76 21.81 -4.66 -24.10
N ALA A 77 20.68 -4.93 -23.44
CA ALA A 77 20.54 -6.07 -22.57
C ALA A 77 20.42 -7.33 -23.46
N PRO A 78 20.98 -8.47 -23.03
CA PRO A 78 21.20 -9.62 -23.89
C PRO A 78 19.86 -10.20 -24.33
N ASP A 79 19.82 -10.66 -25.59
CA ASP A 79 18.77 -11.47 -26.20
C ASP A 79 17.89 -12.14 -25.15
N THR A 80 16.69 -11.60 -24.91
CA THR A 80 15.70 -12.22 -24.03
C THR A 80 15.49 -13.64 -24.54
N PRO A 81 15.92 -14.67 -23.79
CA PRO A 81 15.59 -16.02 -24.20
C PRO A 81 14.07 -16.07 -24.28
N THR A 82 13.55 -16.63 -25.37
CA THR A 82 12.13 -17.04 -25.45
C THR A 82 11.95 -18.22 -24.48
N GLY A 83 12.12 -17.93 -23.19
CA GLY A 83 12.01 -18.86 -22.09
C GLY A 83 10.56 -19.29 -21.95
N ARG A 84 10.39 -20.50 -21.48
CA ARG A 84 9.07 -21.06 -21.18
C ARG A 84 8.37 -20.16 -20.16
N VAL A 85 7.18 -19.67 -20.52
CA VAL A 85 6.35 -18.86 -19.61
C VAL A 85 5.66 -19.80 -18.63
N LEU A 86 5.84 -19.56 -17.34
CA LEU A 86 5.09 -20.26 -16.31
C LEU A 86 3.73 -19.59 -16.11
N ASP A 87 2.66 -20.38 -16.08
CA ASP A 87 1.31 -19.94 -15.68
C ASP A 87 1.28 -19.72 -14.16
N LEU A 88 1.64 -18.50 -13.79
CA LEU A 88 1.81 -18.03 -12.41
C LEU A 88 1.01 -16.74 -12.22
N ALA A 89 0.28 -16.66 -11.11
CA ALA A 89 -0.40 -15.45 -10.68
C ALA A 89 0.03 -15.06 -9.27
N LEU A 90 0.57 -13.85 -9.12
CA LEU A 90 0.89 -13.25 -7.83
C LEU A 90 -0.40 -12.72 -7.18
N ARG A 91 -0.71 -13.15 -5.94
CA ARG A 91 -1.92 -12.71 -5.21
C ARG A 91 -1.63 -11.79 -4.04
N GLY A 92 -0.40 -11.81 -3.53
CA GLY A 92 -0.02 -10.96 -2.42
C GLY A 92 1.45 -11.08 -2.09
N VAL A 93 2.00 -10.02 -1.51
CA VAL A 93 3.37 -9.98 -0.99
C VAL A 93 3.33 -9.41 0.42
N LEU A 94 3.98 -10.10 1.36
CA LEU A 94 4.35 -9.59 2.67
C LEU A 94 5.83 -9.24 2.62
N ALA A 95 6.15 -7.99 2.32
CA ALA A 95 7.51 -7.49 2.32
C ALA A 95 7.99 -7.26 3.76
N ALA A 96 9.15 -7.79 4.10
CA ALA A 96 9.86 -7.49 5.34
C ALA A 96 11.09 -6.61 5.04
N GLN A 97 11.69 -6.02 6.08
CA GLN A 97 12.96 -5.26 5.96
C GLN A 97 14.10 -6.13 5.40
N ASP A 98 14.06 -7.43 5.66
CA ASP A 98 15.00 -8.42 5.16
C ASP A 98 14.30 -9.33 4.14
N GLN A 99 14.93 -9.53 2.97
CA GLN A 99 14.32 -10.27 1.86
C GLN A 99 14.07 -11.75 2.22
N ALA A 100 14.88 -12.33 3.10
CA ALA A 100 14.68 -13.70 3.60
C ALA A 100 13.44 -13.83 4.51
N SER A 101 12.95 -12.72 5.05
CA SER A 101 11.72 -12.66 5.86
C SER A 101 10.47 -12.34 5.03
N SER A 102 10.64 -11.94 3.76
CA SER A 102 9.53 -11.68 2.86
C SER A 102 8.80 -12.96 2.46
N ARG A 103 7.50 -12.84 2.17
CA ARG A 103 6.65 -13.95 1.72
C ARG A 103 5.78 -13.52 0.55
N ALA A 104 5.56 -14.41 -0.40
CA ALA A 104 4.64 -14.20 -1.51
C ALA A 104 3.53 -15.25 -1.49
N LEU A 105 2.29 -14.85 -1.76
CA LEU A 105 1.16 -15.74 -2.03
C LEU A 105 1.03 -15.89 -3.54
N ILE A 106 1.34 -17.08 -4.05
CA ILE A 106 1.44 -17.35 -5.49
C ILE A 106 0.49 -18.49 -5.84
N LEU A 107 -0.26 -18.35 -6.95
CA LEU A 107 -0.94 -19.47 -7.59
C LEU A 107 -0.09 -19.97 -8.74
N VAL A 108 0.24 -21.26 -8.72
CA VAL A 108 0.91 -21.95 -9.83
C VAL A 108 -0.09 -22.94 -10.42
N SER A 109 -0.47 -22.76 -11.68
CA SER A 109 -1.48 -23.58 -12.35
C SER A 109 -2.77 -23.76 -11.52
N GLY A 110 -3.25 -22.66 -10.91
CA GLY A 110 -4.45 -22.62 -10.08
C GLY A 110 -4.30 -23.09 -8.63
N LYS A 111 -3.13 -23.59 -8.19
CA LYS A 111 -2.89 -23.99 -6.80
C LYS A 111 -2.15 -22.89 -6.03
N GLY A 112 -2.79 -22.36 -5.00
CA GLY A 112 -2.23 -21.30 -4.15
C GLY A 112 -1.31 -21.82 -3.05
N GLY A 113 -0.24 -21.09 -2.76
CA GLY A 113 0.68 -21.36 -1.65
C GLY A 113 1.46 -20.12 -1.22
N PHE A 114 2.00 -20.15 0.00
CA PHE A 114 2.95 -19.14 0.48
C PHE A 114 4.37 -19.59 0.20
N TYR A 115 5.16 -18.73 -0.43
CA TYR A 115 6.53 -19.01 -0.86
C TYR A 115 7.50 -17.96 -0.32
N ARG A 116 8.75 -18.38 -0.17
CA ARG A 116 9.91 -17.58 0.22
C ARG A 116 10.94 -17.59 -0.90
N VAL A 117 11.87 -16.64 -0.85
CA VAL A 117 13.04 -16.66 -1.74
C VAL A 117 13.78 -18.00 -1.59
N GLY A 118 14.03 -18.64 -2.72
CA GLY A 118 14.63 -19.96 -2.84
C GLY A 118 13.65 -21.14 -2.93
N ASP A 119 12.34 -20.92 -2.74
CA ASP A 119 11.35 -21.99 -2.87
C ASP A 119 11.13 -22.39 -4.34
N ASN A 120 10.88 -23.68 -4.55
CA ASN A 120 10.55 -24.23 -5.87
C ASN A 120 9.05 -24.06 -6.15
N LEU A 121 8.72 -23.37 -7.25
CA LEU A 121 7.35 -23.12 -7.68
C LEU A 121 6.84 -24.22 -8.62
N ALA A 122 7.72 -24.77 -9.46
CA ALA A 122 7.44 -25.88 -10.36
C ALA A 122 8.73 -26.68 -10.64
N ARG A 123 8.69 -27.63 -11.60
CA ARG A 123 9.92 -28.24 -12.12
C ARG A 123 10.73 -27.15 -12.81
N ASP A 124 11.95 -26.93 -12.34
CA ASP A 124 12.94 -25.99 -12.89
C ASP A 124 12.49 -24.52 -12.84
N ALA A 125 11.63 -24.17 -11.86
CA ALA A 125 11.22 -22.79 -11.58
C ALA A 125 11.45 -22.44 -10.11
N VAL A 126 12.35 -21.50 -9.85
CA VAL A 126 12.77 -21.08 -8.49
C VAL A 126 12.47 -19.61 -8.29
N LEU A 127 11.91 -19.27 -7.12
CA LEU A 127 11.68 -17.88 -6.73
C LEU A 127 13.00 -17.23 -6.29
N THR A 128 13.52 -16.26 -7.05
CA THR A 128 14.84 -15.65 -6.81
C THR A 128 14.75 -14.33 -6.03
N ALA A 129 13.67 -13.57 -6.21
CA ALA A 129 13.46 -12.34 -5.46
C ALA A 129 11.97 -12.11 -5.16
N ILE A 130 11.72 -11.47 -4.01
CA ILE A 130 10.41 -10.96 -3.62
C ILE A 130 10.56 -9.46 -3.40
N ASN A 131 9.97 -8.68 -4.30
CA ASN A 131 9.86 -7.22 -4.23
C ASN A 131 8.43 -6.84 -3.82
N PRO A 132 8.18 -5.58 -3.39
CA PRO A 132 6.85 -5.18 -2.92
C PRO A 132 5.71 -5.40 -3.92
N GLU A 133 5.98 -5.25 -5.22
CA GLU A 133 4.98 -5.33 -6.29
C GLU A 133 5.24 -6.44 -7.31
N THR A 134 6.41 -7.07 -7.24
CA THR A 134 6.85 -8.05 -8.22
C THR A 134 7.57 -9.22 -7.55
N VAL A 135 7.55 -10.36 -8.21
CA VAL A 135 8.40 -11.51 -7.88
C VAL A 135 9.25 -11.85 -9.09
N GLU A 136 10.53 -12.13 -8.85
CA GLU A 136 11.43 -12.61 -9.87
C GLU A 136 11.53 -14.13 -9.75
N VAL A 137 11.28 -14.81 -10.86
CA VAL A 137 11.31 -16.25 -10.94
C VAL A 137 12.29 -16.63 -12.03
N GLU A 138 13.25 -17.48 -11.69
CA GLU A 138 14.11 -18.10 -12.69
C GLU A 138 13.44 -19.38 -13.19
N VAL A 139 13.15 -19.43 -14.49
CA VAL A 139 12.55 -20.59 -15.16
C VAL A 139 13.51 -21.05 -16.24
N ASP A 140 13.99 -22.30 -16.15
CA ASP A 140 14.94 -22.88 -17.11
C ASP A 140 16.20 -22.00 -17.32
N GLY A 141 16.67 -21.32 -16.26
CA GLY A 141 17.82 -20.40 -16.31
C GLY A 141 17.52 -19.01 -16.87
N THR A 142 16.26 -18.70 -17.18
CA THR A 142 15.81 -17.37 -17.63
C THR A 142 15.05 -16.66 -16.51
N ALA A 143 15.52 -15.49 -16.10
CA ALA A 143 14.81 -14.65 -15.13
C ALA A 143 13.55 -14.04 -15.76
N GLN A 144 12.42 -14.18 -15.08
CA GLN A 144 11.12 -13.65 -15.47
C GLN A 144 10.53 -12.88 -14.29
N THR A 145 10.05 -11.67 -14.54
CA THR A 145 9.42 -10.83 -13.52
C THR A 145 7.90 -10.94 -13.63
N TYR A 146 7.25 -11.31 -12.54
CA TYR A 146 5.80 -11.41 -12.45
C TYR A 146 5.28 -10.34 -11.49
N GLY A 147 4.39 -9.49 -12.00
CA GLY A 147 3.59 -8.58 -11.19
C GLY A 147 2.20 -9.15 -10.92
N PHE A 148 1.34 -8.33 -10.33
CA PHE A 148 -0.06 -8.68 -10.10
C PHE A 148 -0.86 -8.84 -11.40
N ASP A 149 -0.50 -8.11 -12.47
CA ASP A 149 -1.14 -8.17 -13.79
C ASP A 149 -0.57 -9.28 -14.70
N GLY A 150 0.29 -10.13 -14.15
CA GLY A 150 0.97 -11.20 -14.88
C GLY A 150 2.43 -10.86 -15.20
N ILE A 151 2.96 -11.48 -16.26
CA ILE A 151 4.37 -11.35 -16.60
C ILE A 151 4.68 -9.94 -17.14
N LEU A 152 5.60 -9.26 -16.48
CA LEU A 152 6.10 -7.96 -16.92
C LEU A 152 7.23 -8.23 -17.91
N ARG A 153 7.02 -7.88 -19.18
CA ARG A 153 8.06 -7.84 -20.21
C ARG A 153 8.33 -6.38 -20.55
N ASP A 154 9.59 -6.03 -20.72
CA ASP A 154 10.02 -4.65 -20.97
C ASP A 154 9.62 -4.10 -22.37
N ASP A 155 8.79 -4.81 -23.16
CA ASP A 155 8.61 -4.55 -24.60
C ASP A 155 7.15 -4.34 -25.10
N GLU A 156 6.11 -4.23 -24.25
CA GLU A 156 4.74 -4.00 -24.77
C GLU A 156 4.27 -2.54 -24.62
N PRO A 157 4.05 -1.82 -25.74
CA PRO A 157 3.48 -0.48 -25.73
C PRO A 157 2.00 -0.53 -25.35
N VAL A 158 1.64 0.22 -24.32
CA VAL A 158 0.26 0.43 -23.86
C VAL A 158 -0.63 0.99 -24.98
N ALA A 159 -1.42 0.11 -25.61
CA ALA A 159 -2.43 0.52 -26.58
C ALA A 159 -3.57 1.27 -25.87
N SER A 160 -3.52 2.59 -25.95
CA SER A 160 -4.65 3.48 -25.67
C SER A 160 -5.77 3.21 -26.68
N ALA A 161 -6.87 2.61 -26.23
CA ALA A 161 -8.09 2.58 -27.03
C ALA A 161 -8.88 3.87 -26.81
N SER A 162 -8.71 4.79 -27.76
CA SER A 162 -9.50 5.99 -27.96
C SER A 162 -10.99 5.68 -28.12
N ALA A 163 -11.83 6.40 -27.37
CA ALA A 163 -13.24 6.58 -27.66
C ALA A 163 -13.39 7.54 -28.84
N THR A 164 -14.07 7.14 -29.93
CA THR A 164 -14.72 8.05 -30.91
C THR A 164 -15.74 7.28 -31.78
N GLY A 165 -16.94 7.88 -31.93
CA GLY A 165 -17.91 7.67 -33.02
C GLY A 165 -18.97 6.59 -32.72
N ASP A 166 -20.26 6.79 -32.91
CA ASP A 166 -21.02 7.85 -33.57
C ASP A 166 -22.49 7.75 -33.10
N ALA A 167 -23.18 8.89 -33.07
CA ALA A 167 -24.63 8.97 -32.96
C ALA A 167 -25.22 9.04 -34.38
N ASP A 168 -26.30 8.30 -34.69
CA ASP A 168 -27.47 8.91 -35.33
C ASP A 168 -28.74 8.03 -35.37
N GLU A 169 -29.84 8.77 -35.48
CA GLU A 169 -31.30 8.59 -35.54
C GLU A 169 -32.01 7.33 -36.09
N THR A 170 -33.08 6.97 -35.35
CA THR A 170 -34.53 6.98 -35.71
C THR A 170 -35.13 6.21 -36.90
N ALA A 171 -36.27 5.57 -36.58
CA ALA A 171 -37.41 5.08 -37.40
C ALA A 171 -37.32 3.64 -37.97
N SER A 172 -38.24 2.73 -37.65
CA SER A 172 -39.67 2.84 -37.99
C SER A 172 -40.59 1.99 -37.10
N THR A 173 -41.64 2.64 -36.61
CA THR A 173 -42.82 2.03 -36.00
C THR A 173 -43.81 1.66 -37.11
N THR A 174 -43.99 0.36 -37.39
CA THR A 174 -45.25 -0.23 -37.88
C THR A 174 -45.26 -1.69 -37.46
N GLY A 175 -45.56 -1.92 -36.18
CA GLY A 175 -45.83 -3.25 -35.61
C GLY A 175 -47.26 -3.31 -35.11
N SER A 176 -47.94 -4.42 -35.37
CA SER A 176 -49.33 -4.68 -34.98
C SER A 176 -49.51 -4.49 -33.47
N PRO A 177 -50.70 -4.13 -32.94
CA PRO A 177 -50.93 -4.06 -31.49
C PRO A 177 -50.51 -5.35 -30.76
N LEU A 178 -50.59 -6.49 -31.46
CA LEU A 178 -50.16 -7.79 -30.98
C LEU A 178 -48.61 -7.93 -30.88
N ASP A 179 -47.84 -7.30 -31.76
CA ASP A 179 -46.37 -7.28 -31.68
C ASP A 179 -45.90 -6.42 -30.50
N ARG A 180 -46.61 -5.32 -30.24
CA ARG A 180 -46.38 -4.47 -29.07
C ARG A 180 -46.75 -5.18 -27.76
N PHE A 181 -47.82 -5.98 -27.77
CA PHE A 181 -48.20 -6.83 -26.66
C PHE A 181 -47.18 -7.96 -26.45
N ASN A 182 -46.73 -8.65 -27.50
CA ASN A 182 -45.69 -9.68 -27.41
C ASN A 182 -44.34 -9.11 -26.94
N ALA A 183 -44.00 -7.88 -27.32
CA ALA A 183 -42.86 -7.16 -26.76
C ALA A 183 -43.05 -6.85 -25.26
N SER A 184 -44.26 -6.50 -24.82
CA SER A 184 -44.58 -6.30 -23.40
C SER A 184 -44.70 -7.60 -22.58
N VAL A 185 -45.00 -8.72 -23.23
CA VAL A 185 -45.12 -10.05 -22.61
C VAL A 185 -43.76 -10.75 -22.56
N THR A 186 -42.85 -10.43 -23.50
CA THR A 186 -41.44 -10.86 -23.44
C THR A 186 -40.62 -9.92 -22.53
N ALA A 187 -40.99 -8.64 -22.43
CA ALA A 187 -40.55 -7.73 -21.38
C ALA A 187 -41.52 -7.74 -20.18
N GLY A 188 -41.76 -8.94 -19.63
CA GLY A 188 -42.62 -9.13 -18.47
C GLY A 188 -42.06 -8.48 -17.21
N ARG A 189 -42.56 -7.28 -16.88
CA ARG A 189 -42.68 -6.80 -15.49
C ARG A 189 -44.00 -7.32 -14.93
N GLY A 190 -43.91 -8.18 -13.93
CA GLY A 190 -45.07 -8.81 -13.31
C GLY A 190 -44.76 -9.68 -12.09
N SER A 191 -43.49 -9.90 -11.75
CA SER A 191 -43.05 -10.19 -10.40
C SER A 191 -42.12 -9.06 -9.94
N LEU A 192 -42.33 -8.57 -8.73
CA LEU A 192 -41.31 -7.91 -7.93
C LEU A 192 -40.25 -8.97 -7.54
N ASP A 193 -39.67 -9.64 -8.53
CA ASP A 193 -38.38 -10.26 -8.30
C ASP A 193 -37.38 -9.14 -8.40
N LEU A 194 -36.70 -8.88 -7.29
CA LEU A 194 -35.36 -8.32 -7.33
C LEU A 194 -34.58 -9.17 -8.34
N ARG A 195 -34.57 -8.74 -9.61
CA ARG A 195 -33.51 -9.14 -10.52
C ARG A 195 -32.30 -8.43 -9.96
N GLU A 196 -31.68 -9.10 -8.99
CA GLU A 196 -30.29 -8.91 -8.62
C GLU A 196 -29.56 -8.64 -9.94
N ALA A 197 -28.90 -7.49 -10.05
CA ALA A 197 -28.07 -7.21 -11.20
C ALA A 197 -27.20 -8.45 -11.45
N PRO A 198 -26.93 -8.84 -12.71
CA PRO A 198 -25.99 -9.93 -12.97
C PRO A 198 -24.75 -9.69 -12.11
N PRO A 199 -24.27 -10.70 -11.38
CA PRO A 199 -23.17 -10.51 -10.44
C PRO A 199 -22.01 -9.90 -11.24
N PRO A 200 -21.34 -8.86 -10.70
CA PRO A 200 -20.27 -8.21 -11.41
C PRO A 200 -19.25 -9.24 -11.89
N GLU A 201 -18.83 -9.14 -13.15
CA GLU A 201 -17.95 -10.10 -13.80
C GLU A 201 -16.48 -9.69 -13.67
N THR A 202 -16.22 -8.40 -13.41
CA THR A 202 -14.88 -7.82 -13.24
C THR A 202 -14.68 -7.17 -11.87
N THR A 203 -13.42 -7.05 -11.43
CA THR A 203 -13.04 -6.32 -10.20
C THR A 203 -13.55 -4.87 -10.24
N GLN A 204 -13.42 -4.20 -11.39
CA GLN A 204 -13.89 -2.82 -11.56
C GLN A 204 -15.40 -2.70 -11.41
N GLU A 205 -16.19 -3.64 -11.92
CA GLU A 205 -17.64 -3.68 -11.72
C GLU A 205 -17.99 -3.96 -10.26
N TYR A 206 -17.25 -4.84 -9.58
CA TYR A 206 -17.41 -5.04 -8.13
C TYR A 206 -17.17 -3.74 -7.38
N ILE A 207 -16.08 -3.01 -7.66
CA ILE A 207 -15.78 -1.73 -7.02
C ILE A 207 -16.87 -0.69 -7.31
N ALA A 208 -17.38 -0.63 -8.54
CA ALA A 208 -18.44 0.29 -8.93
C ALA A 208 -19.77 -0.03 -8.21
N MET A 209 -20.12 -1.31 -8.10
CA MET A 209 -21.27 -1.77 -7.34
C MET A 209 -21.14 -1.39 -5.86
N TRP A 210 -19.98 -1.64 -5.24
CA TRP A 210 -19.72 -1.29 -3.84
C TRP A 210 -19.72 0.22 -3.62
N ARG A 211 -19.16 0.99 -4.55
CA ARG A 211 -19.21 2.46 -4.54
C ARG A 211 -20.64 2.96 -4.44
N GLN A 212 -21.50 2.46 -5.31
CA GLN A 212 -22.90 2.87 -5.36
C GLN A 212 -23.62 2.55 -4.04
N ARG A 213 -23.41 1.36 -3.47
CA ARG A 213 -23.99 0.98 -2.18
C ARG A 213 -23.52 1.86 -1.03
N ILE A 214 -22.24 2.24 -1.01
CA ILE A 214 -21.67 3.11 0.02
C ILE A 214 -22.27 4.52 -0.09
N ILE A 215 -22.43 5.04 -1.31
CA ILE A 215 -23.05 6.35 -1.54
C ILE A 215 -24.54 6.35 -1.18
N ASP A 216 -25.27 5.30 -1.57
CA ASP A 216 -26.72 5.22 -1.37
C ASP A 216 -27.09 4.92 0.09
N SER A 217 -26.39 3.98 0.72
CA SER A 217 -26.68 3.45 2.06
C SER A 217 -25.40 3.12 2.84
N PRO A 218 -24.63 4.11 3.32
CA PRO A 218 -23.35 3.86 3.98
C PRO A 218 -23.50 3.03 5.27
N ASN A 219 -24.55 3.27 6.06
CA ASN A 219 -24.81 2.54 7.30
C ASN A 219 -25.16 1.06 7.05
N GLU A 220 -25.92 0.77 6.00
CA GLU A 220 -26.27 -0.61 5.61
C GLU A 220 -25.03 -1.39 5.13
N VAL A 221 -24.11 -0.70 4.46
CA VAL A 221 -22.83 -1.30 4.07
C VAL A 221 -22.00 -1.68 5.29
N LEU A 222 -21.91 -0.81 6.31
CA LEU A 222 -21.21 -1.16 7.56
C LEU A 222 -21.87 -2.37 8.26
N GLU A 223 -23.20 -2.44 8.26
CA GLU A 223 -23.93 -3.60 8.78
C GLU A 223 -23.67 -4.87 7.97
N THR A 224 -23.57 -4.77 6.64
CA THR A 224 -23.29 -5.92 5.78
C THR A 224 -21.85 -6.42 5.94
N ILE A 225 -20.89 -5.52 6.07
CA ILE A 225 -19.46 -5.88 6.09
C ILE A 225 -19.02 -6.33 7.49
N GLY A 226 -19.65 -5.86 8.57
CA GLY A 226 -19.18 -6.23 9.91
C GLY A 226 -18.68 -5.07 10.77
N LEU A 227 -19.00 -3.81 10.45
CA LEU A 227 -18.38 -2.65 11.07
C LEU A 227 -19.40 -1.85 11.89
N VAL A 228 -18.90 -1.21 12.94
CA VAL A 228 -19.66 -0.26 13.78
C VAL A 228 -18.90 1.06 13.80
N ALA A 229 -19.57 2.14 13.43
CA ALA A 229 -19.03 3.49 13.51
C ALA A 229 -18.82 3.92 14.97
N GLY A 230 -17.74 4.66 15.22
CA GLY A 230 -17.37 5.13 16.56
C GLY A 230 -16.46 6.34 16.48
N ALA A 231 -16.33 7.08 17.58
CA ALA A 231 -15.54 8.32 17.64
C ALA A 231 -14.04 8.10 17.33
N ASP A 232 -13.53 6.91 17.64
CA ASP A 232 -12.12 6.54 17.43
C ASP A 232 -11.87 5.79 16.11
N GLY A 233 -12.92 5.49 15.33
CA GLY A 233 -12.81 4.69 14.10
C GLY A 233 -13.94 3.68 13.90
N TYR A 234 -13.73 2.77 12.94
CA TYR A 234 -14.64 1.66 12.69
C TYR A 234 -14.22 0.41 13.46
N THR A 235 -15.10 -0.09 14.33
CA THR A 235 -14.86 -1.32 15.10
C THR A 235 -15.38 -2.54 14.36
N ILE A 236 -14.58 -3.59 14.26
CA ILE A 236 -14.97 -4.88 13.66
C ILE A 236 -15.82 -5.68 14.66
N ARG A 237 -17.02 -6.12 14.23
CA ARG A 237 -17.94 -6.95 15.03
C ARG A 237 -17.43 -8.37 15.26
N GLU A 238 -18.14 -9.11 16.09
CA GLU A 238 -17.89 -10.54 16.35
C GLU A 238 -18.12 -11.42 15.11
N ASP A 239 -19.02 -11.00 14.23
CA ASP A 239 -19.45 -11.70 13.01
C ASP A 239 -19.18 -10.90 11.73
N PRO A 240 -17.92 -10.56 11.42
CA PRO A 240 -17.62 -9.78 10.23
C PRO A 240 -17.75 -10.63 8.96
N ASN A 241 -17.91 -9.95 7.83
CA ASN A 241 -17.92 -10.60 6.53
C ASN A 241 -16.58 -11.31 6.26
N THR A 242 -16.63 -12.42 5.51
CA THR A 242 -15.45 -13.20 5.13
C THR A 242 -14.33 -12.35 4.53
N GLY A 243 -14.64 -11.31 3.76
CA GLY A 243 -13.63 -10.40 3.19
C GLY A 243 -12.78 -9.70 4.25
N VAL A 244 -13.37 -9.30 5.37
CA VAL A 244 -12.69 -8.65 6.49
C VAL A 244 -11.71 -9.61 7.15
N ILE A 245 -12.12 -10.86 7.36
CA ILE A 245 -11.29 -11.90 7.96
C ILE A 245 -10.12 -12.27 7.03
N LEU A 246 -10.39 -12.39 5.73
CA LEU A 246 -9.36 -12.67 4.72
C LEU A 246 -8.32 -11.53 4.61
N ALA A 247 -8.73 -10.29 4.89
CA ALA A 247 -7.82 -9.16 5.02
C ALA A 247 -6.96 -9.22 6.30
N GLY A 248 -7.16 -10.18 7.19
CA GLY A 248 -6.39 -10.35 8.42
C GLY A 248 -6.84 -9.46 9.59
N LEU A 249 -7.96 -8.76 9.41
CA LEU A 249 -8.67 -8.06 10.48
C LEU A 249 -9.38 -9.08 11.38
N ARG A 250 -9.51 -8.75 12.65
CA ARG A 250 -10.12 -9.60 13.68
C ARG A 250 -11.26 -8.87 14.37
N PRO A 251 -12.25 -9.60 14.91
CA PRO A 251 -13.23 -9.02 15.82
C PRO A 251 -12.58 -8.20 16.94
N GLY A 252 -13.12 -7.01 17.18
CA GLY A 252 -12.61 -6.04 18.17
C GLY A 252 -11.47 -5.16 17.67
N ASP A 253 -10.95 -5.36 16.46
CA ASP A 253 -10.03 -4.41 15.83
C ASP A 253 -10.75 -3.07 15.56
N VAL A 254 -10.04 -1.96 15.74
CA VAL A 254 -10.55 -0.60 15.45
C VAL A 254 -9.74 0.02 14.33
N VAL A 255 -10.35 0.22 13.17
CA VAL A 255 -9.76 0.92 12.04
C VAL A 255 -9.82 2.42 12.30
N THR A 256 -8.67 3.04 12.56
CA THR A 256 -8.55 4.46 12.92
C THR A 256 -8.23 5.35 11.73
N ARG A 257 -7.49 4.83 10.74
CA ARG A 257 -7.17 5.54 9.48
C ARG A 257 -7.21 4.63 8.27
N VAL A 258 -7.57 5.21 7.12
CA VAL A 258 -7.52 4.60 5.80
C VAL A 258 -6.73 5.54 4.88
N ASN A 259 -5.69 5.05 4.20
CA ASN A 259 -4.81 5.84 3.34
C ASN A 259 -4.30 7.14 3.99
N GLY A 260 -4.09 7.11 5.32
CA GLY A 260 -3.63 8.27 6.08
C GLY A 260 -4.73 9.27 6.45
N GLN A 261 -6.00 9.03 6.12
CA GLN A 261 -7.16 9.83 6.53
C GLN A 261 -7.83 9.20 7.76
N SER A 262 -8.23 10.02 8.74
CA SER A 262 -8.98 9.53 9.91
C SER A 262 -10.38 9.13 9.49
N VAL A 263 -10.86 7.99 9.98
CA VAL A 263 -12.19 7.46 9.66
C VAL A 263 -13.01 7.24 10.93
N GLY A 264 -14.31 6.99 10.79
CA GLY A 264 -15.23 6.69 11.89
C GLY A 264 -16.62 7.32 11.75
N ASP A 265 -16.79 8.22 10.78
CA ASP A 265 -18.07 8.86 10.46
C ASP A 265 -18.50 8.45 9.03
N PRO A 266 -19.49 7.56 8.88
CA PRO A 266 -19.91 7.07 7.57
C PRO A 266 -20.38 8.17 6.62
N GLU A 267 -21.00 9.23 7.14
CA GLU A 267 -21.51 10.32 6.29
C GLU A 267 -20.37 11.15 5.70
N GLN A 268 -19.31 11.38 6.49
CA GLN A 268 -18.13 12.11 6.04
C GLN A 268 -17.19 11.25 5.20
N ASP A 269 -17.03 9.98 5.57
CA ASP A 269 -16.08 9.05 4.95
C ASP A 269 -16.53 8.58 3.56
N THR A 270 -17.82 8.72 3.22
CA THR A 270 -18.37 8.38 1.91
C THR A 270 -17.63 9.09 0.77
N ALA A 271 -17.25 10.36 0.96
CA ALA A 271 -16.52 11.13 -0.05
C ALA A 271 -15.08 10.64 -0.30
N PHE A 272 -14.49 9.95 0.68
CA PHE A 272 -13.11 9.47 0.61
C PHE A 272 -12.98 8.14 -0.15
N TYR A 273 -14.09 7.41 -0.32
CA TYR A 273 -14.07 6.12 -0.99
C TYR A 273 -13.50 6.19 -2.42
N ASP A 274 -13.88 7.21 -3.19
CA ASP A 274 -13.40 7.38 -4.57
C ASP A 274 -11.88 7.57 -4.63
N GLU A 275 -11.30 8.29 -3.67
CA GLU A 275 -9.84 8.47 -3.56
C GLU A 275 -9.13 7.15 -3.25
N VAL A 276 -9.68 6.38 -2.30
CA VAL A 276 -9.14 5.06 -1.95
C VAL A 276 -9.22 4.11 -3.14
N ALA A 277 -10.37 4.03 -3.82
CA ALA A 277 -10.54 3.20 -5.00
C ALA A 277 -9.62 3.64 -6.16
N ALA A 278 -9.43 4.95 -6.35
CA ALA A 278 -8.55 5.50 -7.38
C ALA A 278 -7.08 5.15 -7.13
N SER A 279 -6.64 5.16 -5.86
CA SER A 279 -5.26 4.81 -5.49
C SER A 279 -4.88 3.36 -5.81
N GLY A 280 -5.87 2.48 -6.02
CA GLY A 280 -5.65 1.07 -6.34
C GLY A 280 -5.14 0.23 -5.16
N HIS A 281 -4.92 0.83 -3.99
CA HIS A 281 -4.55 0.14 -2.77
C HIS A 281 -5.14 0.81 -1.52
N ALA A 282 -5.51 0.02 -0.52
CA ALA A 282 -5.99 0.50 0.76
C ALA A 282 -4.96 0.21 1.85
N ARG A 283 -4.49 1.25 2.53
CA ARG A 283 -3.63 1.19 3.72
C ARG A 283 -4.47 1.46 4.96
N LEU A 284 -4.54 0.49 5.85
CA LEU A 284 -5.36 0.54 7.07
C LEU A 284 -4.46 0.66 8.30
N GLU A 285 -4.71 1.67 9.14
CA GLU A 285 -4.15 1.76 10.50
C GLU A 285 -5.17 1.26 11.52
N VAL A 286 -4.84 0.14 12.14
CA VAL A 286 -5.72 -0.64 13.00
C VAL A 286 -5.18 -0.68 14.41
N VAL A 287 -6.04 -0.47 15.40
CA VAL A 287 -5.73 -0.69 16.81
C VAL A 287 -6.29 -2.04 17.22
N ARG A 288 -5.43 -2.92 17.75
CA ARG A 288 -5.79 -4.24 18.28
C ARG A 288 -5.34 -4.32 19.74
N GLY A 289 -6.29 -4.20 20.66
CA GLY A 289 -5.96 -4.00 22.07
C GLY A 289 -5.19 -2.69 22.25
N ASP A 290 -3.92 -2.76 22.64
CA ASP A 290 -3.03 -1.59 22.80
C ASP A 290 -2.01 -1.43 21.65
N GLU A 291 -2.04 -2.31 20.64
CA GLU A 291 -1.08 -2.33 19.54
C GLU A 291 -1.62 -1.63 18.28
N LYS A 292 -0.79 -0.82 17.62
CA LYS A 292 -1.09 -0.23 16.31
C LYS A 292 -0.48 -1.08 15.20
N ILE A 293 -1.34 -1.57 14.30
CA ILE A 293 -0.99 -2.44 13.19
C ILE A 293 -1.28 -1.70 11.89
N LEU A 294 -0.32 -1.71 10.97
CA LEU A 294 -0.50 -1.18 9.62
C LEU A 294 -0.69 -2.34 8.65
N MET A 295 -1.75 -2.29 7.85
CA MET A 295 -2.05 -3.28 6.81
C MET A 295 -2.22 -2.59 5.45
N SER A 296 -1.92 -3.28 4.35
CA SER A 296 -2.07 -2.73 2.99
C SER A 296 -2.64 -3.79 2.05
N PHE A 297 -3.58 -3.40 1.19
CA PHE A 297 -4.35 -4.29 0.34
C PHE A 297 -4.45 -3.75 -1.08
N PRO A 298 -4.25 -4.55 -2.13
CA PRO A 298 -4.57 -4.15 -3.49
C PRO A 298 -6.08 -4.12 -3.70
N LEU A 299 -6.55 -3.18 -4.53
CA LEU A 299 -7.96 -3.04 -4.94
C LEU A 299 -8.16 -3.35 -6.42
N ARG A 300 -7.16 -3.84 -7.14
CA ARG A 300 -7.22 -4.16 -8.57
C ARG A 300 -6.72 -5.58 -8.82
#